data_AF-A0A2N2KZK7-F1
#
_entry.id   AF-A0A2N2KZK7-F1
#
_cell.length_a   1.000
_cell.length_b   1.000
_cell.length_c   1.000
_cell.angle_alpha   90.00
_cell.angle_beta   90.00
_cell.angle_gamma   90.00
#
_symmetry.space_group_name_H-M   'P 1'
#
loop_
_entity.id
_entity.type
_entity.pdbx_description
1 polymer ?
#
loop_
_entity_poly.entity_id
_entity_poly.type
_entity_poly.pdbx_seq_one_letter_code
_entity_poly.pdbx_strand_id
1 'polypeptide(L)'
;MQRYLLLLILVLIMPVYGLQQRQDATELAESLANLINIEEPIFLELRTGEWTSSLDVSLREALLTRGADLRENTGSLHSPVYLTDPDDQEAADTQSLLEQYNLETASLVSITMDIGWLTVEHKGFLSYRQERKPVYNFTIKQIELPSNRLMLIQTISFERTGTAVESSSRLRWYEPVFASLALASMIYLLWTTE
;
A
#
# COMPACT_ATOMS: atom_id res chain seq x y z
N MET A 1 35.73 -7.38 -20.72
CA MET A 1 35.24 -6.45 -19.67
C MET A 1 33.84 -5.88 -19.95
N GLN A 2 33.36 -5.77 -21.20
CA GLN A 2 32.00 -5.29 -21.51
C GLN A 2 30.82 -6.12 -20.93
N ARG A 3 31.04 -7.41 -20.63
CA ARG A 3 29.98 -8.33 -20.13
C ARG A 3 29.45 -7.99 -18.73
N TYR A 4 30.25 -7.35 -17.88
CA TYR A 4 29.84 -6.97 -16.52
C TYR A 4 29.17 -5.59 -16.46
N LEU A 5 29.32 -4.77 -17.50
CA LEU A 5 28.86 -3.38 -17.51
C LEU A 5 27.33 -3.28 -17.67
N LEU A 6 26.74 -4.14 -18.50
CA LEU A 6 25.28 -4.21 -18.67
C LEU A 6 24.57 -4.74 -17.41
N LEU A 7 25.17 -5.70 -16.72
CA LEU A 7 24.65 -6.26 -15.47
C LEU A 7 24.71 -5.22 -14.34
N LEU A 8 25.76 -4.41 -14.31
CA LEU A 8 25.92 -3.31 -13.36
C LEU A 8 24.90 -2.19 -13.58
N ILE A 9 24.58 -1.85 -14.84
CA ILE A 9 23.53 -0.87 -15.17
C ILE A 9 22.14 -1.39 -14.77
N LEU A 10 21.83 -2.67 -15.00
CA LEU A 10 20.55 -3.27 -14.59
C LEU A 10 20.36 -3.23 -13.05
N VAL A 11 21.42 -3.54 -12.30
CA VAL A 11 21.43 -3.47 -10.83
C VAL A 11 21.24 -2.04 -10.33
N LEU A 12 21.72 -1.03 -11.06
CA LEU A 12 21.62 0.37 -10.66
C LEU A 12 20.22 0.99 -10.84
N ILE A 13 19.40 0.45 -11.76
CA ILE A 13 18.06 0.99 -12.08
C ILE A 13 16.95 0.38 -11.21
N MET A 14 17.15 -0.86 -10.72
CA MET A 14 16.22 -1.55 -9.79
C MET A 14 15.82 -0.73 -8.55
N PRO A 15 16.73 -0.05 -7.81
CA PRO A 15 16.34 0.66 -6.60
C PRO A 15 15.48 1.91 -6.84
N VAL A 16 15.47 2.47 -8.06
CA VAL A 16 14.77 3.73 -8.37
C VAL A 16 13.26 3.55 -8.29
N TYR A 17 12.74 2.42 -8.76
CA TYR A 17 11.30 2.14 -8.70
C TYR A 17 10.80 1.90 -7.27
N GLY A 18 11.63 1.34 -6.40
CA GLY A 18 11.30 1.13 -4.98
C GLY A 18 11.31 2.43 -4.16
N LEU A 19 12.16 3.40 -4.53
CA LEU A 19 12.25 4.68 -3.83
C LEU A 19 10.97 5.52 -3.98
N GLN A 20 10.41 5.59 -5.17
CA GLN A 20 9.21 6.40 -5.40
C GLN A 20 7.97 5.83 -4.71
N GLN A 21 7.79 4.50 -4.76
CA GLN A 21 6.69 3.85 -4.03
C GLN A 21 6.81 4.05 -2.51
N ARG A 22 8.04 4.07 -1.98
CA ARG A 22 8.27 4.34 -0.56
C ARG A 22 7.95 5.78 -0.18
N GLN A 23 8.29 6.75 -1.03
CA GLN A 23 7.94 8.16 -0.81
C GLN A 23 6.42 8.38 -0.81
N ASP A 24 5.71 7.83 -1.81
CA ASP A 24 4.26 7.89 -1.87
C ASP A 24 3.62 7.26 -0.60
N ALA A 25 4.18 6.14 -0.12
CA ALA A 25 3.71 5.46 1.10
C ALA A 25 3.98 6.28 2.38
N THR A 26 5.08 7.03 2.46
CA THR A 26 5.37 7.88 3.62
C THR A 26 4.43 9.07 3.72
N GLU A 27 4.13 9.74 2.60
CA GLU A 27 3.17 10.86 2.58
C GLU A 27 1.77 10.37 2.95
N LEU A 28 1.36 9.23 2.39
CA LEU A 28 0.11 8.58 2.75
C LEU A 28 0.07 8.20 4.23
N ALA A 29 1.11 7.57 4.76
CA ALA A 29 1.19 7.18 6.16
C ALA A 29 1.05 8.38 7.10
N GLU A 30 1.68 9.50 6.80
CA GLU A 30 1.56 10.72 7.61
C GLU A 30 0.14 11.30 7.56
N SER A 31 -0.47 11.31 6.37
CA SER A 31 -1.88 11.71 6.23
C SER A 31 -2.81 10.80 7.04
N LEU A 32 -2.64 9.47 6.95
CA LEU A 32 -3.45 8.50 7.68
C LEU A 32 -3.24 8.61 9.20
N ALA A 33 -2.00 8.79 9.65
CA ALA A 33 -1.67 8.97 11.07
C ALA A 33 -2.29 10.25 11.67
N ASN A 34 -2.58 11.28 10.85
CA ASN A 34 -3.31 12.48 11.31
C ASN A 34 -4.79 12.22 11.61
N LEU A 35 -5.37 11.18 11.03
CA LEU A 35 -6.80 10.88 11.19
C LEU A 35 -7.07 9.94 12.37
N ILE A 36 -6.06 9.17 12.82
CA ILE A 36 -6.20 8.15 13.85
C ILE A 36 -6.11 8.79 15.25
N ASN A 37 -7.07 8.51 16.13
CA ASN A 37 -6.96 8.91 17.54
C ASN A 37 -5.95 8.01 18.27
N ILE A 38 -5.07 8.62 19.08
CA ILE A 38 -3.91 8.00 19.73
C ILE A 38 -4.12 7.79 21.25
N GLU A 39 -5.27 8.21 21.79
CA GLU A 39 -5.54 8.16 23.23
C GLU A 39 -5.58 6.73 23.82
N GLU A 40 -5.86 5.73 22.99
CA GLU A 40 -5.98 4.32 23.40
C GLU A 40 -4.92 3.44 22.72
N PRO A 41 -4.61 2.26 23.28
CA PRO A 41 -3.75 1.27 22.62
C PRO A 41 -4.33 0.86 21.27
N ILE A 42 -3.51 0.86 20.21
CA ILE A 42 -3.96 0.63 18.84
C ILE A 42 -3.52 -0.75 18.35
N PHE A 43 -4.47 -1.49 17.80
CA PHE A 43 -4.23 -2.65 16.96
C PHE A 43 -4.40 -2.26 15.49
N LEU A 44 -3.38 -2.52 14.67
CA LEU A 44 -3.39 -2.18 13.24
C LEU A 44 -3.76 -3.39 12.38
N GLU A 45 -4.72 -3.20 11.49
CA GLU A 45 -5.05 -4.14 10.42
C GLU A 45 -4.98 -3.42 9.07
N LEU A 46 -4.09 -3.86 8.18
CA LEU A 46 -3.93 -3.27 6.86
C LEU A 46 -4.32 -4.25 5.76
N ARG A 47 -5.24 -3.82 4.90
CA ARG A 47 -5.72 -4.54 3.70
C ARG A 47 -5.56 -3.65 2.48
N THR A 48 -4.31 -3.38 2.09
CA THR A 48 -3.97 -2.43 1.02
C THR A 48 -3.24 -3.07 -0.17
N GLY A 49 -3.34 -4.38 -0.34
CA GLY A 49 -2.79 -5.10 -1.50
C GLY A 49 -1.27 -4.91 -1.65
N GLU A 50 -0.86 -4.36 -2.79
CA GLU A 50 0.56 -4.09 -3.13
C GLU A 50 1.23 -3.05 -2.20
N TRP A 51 0.45 -2.23 -1.49
CA TRP A 51 0.94 -1.19 -0.58
C TRP A 51 1.11 -1.70 0.85
N THR A 52 0.62 -2.89 1.18
CA THR A 52 0.51 -3.37 2.58
C THR A 52 1.84 -3.33 3.31
N SER A 53 2.92 -3.85 2.71
CA SER A 53 4.23 -3.88 3.38
C SER A 53 4.88 -2.51 3.51
N SER A 54 4.82 -1.68 2.46
CA SER A 54 5.41 -0.34 2.49
C SER A 54 4.65 0.62 3.40
N LEU A 55 3.32 0.50 3.42
CA LEU A 55 2.44 1.35 4.21
C LEU A 55 2.42 0.93 5.68
N ASP A 56 2.44 -0.36 6.00
CA ASP A 56 2.53 -0.84 7.40
C ASP A 56 3.78 -0.30 8.09
N VAL A 57 4.95 -0.43 7.46
CA VAL A 57 6.22 0.09 8.01
C VAL A 57 6.15 1.60 8.21
N SER A 58 5.72 2.34 7.19
CA SER A 58 5.70 3.81 7.22
C SER A 58 4.65 4.34 8.22
N LEU A 59 3.50 3.68 8.32
CA LEU A 59 2.43 4.04 9.24
C LEU A 59 2.79 3.73 10.69
N ARG A 60 3.41 2.57 10.96
CA ARG A 60 3.94 2.25 12.29
C ARG A 60 4.95 3.29 12.74
N GLU A 61 5.88 3.67 11.86
CA GLU A 61 6.85 4.75 12.14
C GLU A 61 6.15 6.09 12.43
N ALA A 62 5.18 6.48 11.61
CA ALA A 62 4.42 7.71 11.79
C ALA A 62 3.55 7.73 13.07
N LEU A 63 3.04 6.58 13.51
CA LEU A 63 2.25 6.47 14.74
C LEU A 63 3.14 6.42 15.99
N LEU A 64 4.26 5.69 15.95
CA LEU A 64 5.21 5.62 17.06
C LEU A 64 5.87 6.99 17.33
N THR A 65 6.21 7.73 16.28
CA THR A 65 6.76 9.09 16.43
C THR A 65 5.79 10.06 17.11
N ARG A 66 4.48 9.79 17.04
CA ARG A 66 3.43 10.55 17.73
C ARG A 66 3.13 10.04 19.15
N GLY A 67 3.80 8.98 19.59
CA GLY A 67 3.61 8.40 20.91
C GLY A 67 2.46 7.40 21.01
N ALA A 68 2.01 6.80 19.90
CA ALA A 68 1.00 5.75 19.94
C ALA A 68 1.52 4.47 20.60
N ASP A 69 0.69 3.86 21.47
CA ASP A 69 0.92 2.50 21.97
C ASP A 69 0.43 1.50 20.92
N LEU A 70 1.33 1.09 20.02
CA LEU A 70 1.05 0.10 18.99
C LEU A 70 1.27 -1.32 19.51
N ARG A 71 0.27 -2.19 19.31
CA ARG A 71 0.34 -3.59 19.69
C ARG A 71 0.12 -4.50 18.50
N GLU A 72 0.73 -5.68 18.56
CA GLU A 72 0.58 -6.68 17.50
C GLU A 72 -0.76 -7.38 17.61
N ASN A 73 -1.46 -7.45 16.48
CA ASN A 73 -2.69 -8.21 16.37
C ASN A 73 -2.34 -9.69 16.09
N THR A 74 -2.15 -10.45 17.17
CA THR A 74 -1.82 -11.89 17.11
C THR A 74 -3.03 -12.77 16.79
N GLY A 75 -4.23 -12.31 17.14
CA GLY A 75 -5.48 -13.08 17.07
C GLY A 75 -6.26 -12.94 15.76
N SER A 76 -5.66 -12.40 14.69
CA SER A 76 -6.37 -12.10 13.44
C SER A 76 -7.67 -11.32 13.66
N LEU A 77 -7.66 -10.33 14.56
CA LEU A 77 -8.80 -9.44 14.72
C LEU A 77 -9.08 -8.78 13.37
N HIS A 78 -10.30 -8.96 12.90
CA HIS A 78 -10.78 -8.37 11.67
C HIS A 78 -11.84 -7.34 12.00
N SER A 79 -11.92 -6.27 11.20
CA SER A 79 -13.12 -5.42 11.23
C SER A 79 -14.35 -6.32 11.12
N PRO A 80 -15.31 -6.26 12.07
CA PRO A 80 -16.49 -7.10 12.02
C PRO A 80 -17.19 -6.80 10.69
N VAL A 81 -17.33 -7.84 9.86
CA VAL A 81 -18.30 -7.81 8.77
C VAL A 81 -19.64 -7.73 9.49
N TYR A 82 -20.54 -6.82 9.08
CA TYR A 82 -21.89 -6.72 9.64
C TYR A 82 -22.68 -8.01 9.34
N LEU A 83 -22.35 -9.09 10.05
CA LEU A 83 -23.14 -10.28 10.24
C LEU A 83 -23.84 -10.07 11.58
N THR A 84 -25.15 -10.28 11.56
CA THR A 84 -26.10 -9.84 12.59
C THR A 84 -25.93 -10.56 13.94
N ASP A 85 -25.02 -11.53 14.03
CA ASP A 85 -24.60 -12.16 15.28
C ASP A 85 -23.08 -12.01 15.40
N PRO A 86 -22.54 -11.41 16.48
CA PRO A 86 -21.15 -11.65 16.83
C PRO A 86 -21.04 -13.14 17.10
N ASP A 87 -20.31 -13.87 16.26
CA ASP A 87 -19.95 -15.24 16.60
C ASP A 87 -19.32 -15.18 18.00
N ASP A 88 -19.84 -15.97 18.96
CA ASP A 88 -19.34 -16.01 20.36
C ASP A 88 -17.80 -16.19 20.41
N GLN A 89 -17.24 -16.77 19.35
CA GLN A 89 -15.83 -16.95 19.11
C GLN A 89 -15.06 -15.63 18.91
N GLU A 90 -15.55 -14.69 18.09
CA GLU A 90 -14.86 -13.41 17.85
C GLU A 90 -14.84 -12.55 19.11
N ALA A 91 -15.93 -12.57 19.89
CA ALA A 91 -15.99 -11.90 21.18
C ALA A 91 -15.00 -12.53 22.18
N ALA A 92 -14.89 -13.86 22.23
CA ALA A 92 -13.90 -14.55 23.05
C ALA A 92 -12.45 -14.24 22.61
N ASP A 93 -12.20 -14.19 21.30
CA ASP A 93 -10.88 -13.90 20.74
C ASP A 93 -10.46 -12.45 21.07
N THR A 94 -11.36 -11.47 20.95
CA THR A 94 -11.10 -10.07 21.37
C THR A 94 -10.76 -9.96 22.85
N GLN A 95 -11.51 -10.64 23.72
CA GLN A 95 -11.27 -10.63 25.16
C GLN A 95 -9.95 -11.29 25.52
N SER A 96 -9.65 -12.45 24.93
CA SER A 96 -8.38 -13.16 25.18
C SER A 96 -7.15 -12.34 24.77
N LEU A 97 -7.27 -11.56 23.70
CA LEU A 97 -6.21 -10.70 23.22
C LEU A 97 -6.02 -9.47 24.12
N LEU A 98 -7.10 -8.85 24.58
CA LEU A 98 -7.04 -7.77 25.57
C LEU A 98 -6.42 -8.27 26.89
N GLU A 99 -6.77 -9.48 27.35
CA GLU A 99 -6.20 -10.12 28.54
C GLU A 99 -4.70 -10.41 28.37
N GLN A 100 -4.26 -10.92 27.21
CA GLN A 100 -2.83 -11.18 26.93
C GLN A 100 -1.98 -9.92 27.09
N TYR A 101 -2.57 -8.78 26.77
CA TYR A 101 -1.96 -7.45 26.80
C TYR A 101 -2.28 -6.66 28.08
N ASN A 102 -3.05 -7.25 29.00
CA ASN A 102 -3.54 -6.64 30.24
C ASN A 102 -4.20 -5.26 29.99
N LEU A 103 -5.09 -5.20 29.00
CA LEU A 103 -5.83 -4.02 28.59
C LEU A 103 -7.31 -4.14 28.91
N GLU A 104 -7.93 -3.03 29.30
CA GLU A 104 -9.39 -2.94 29.46
C GLU A 104 -10.08 -2.45 28.20
N THR A 105 -9.46 -1.48 27.50
CA THR A 105 -9.94 -0.90 26.24
C THR A 105 -8.81 -0.79 25.24
N ALA A 106 -9.15 -0.87 23.96
CA ALA A 106 -8.22 -0.66 22.85
C ALA A 106 -8.97 -0.23 21.59
N SER A 107 -8.24 0.28 20.60
CA SER A 107 -8.78 0.72 19.33
C SER A 107 -8.23 -0.14 18.19
N LEU A 108 -9.10 -0.86 17.48
CA LEU A 108 -8.79 -1.54 16.22
C LEU A 108 -8.90 -0.55 15.05
N VAL A 109 -7.77 -0.28 14.40
CA VAL A 109 -7.70 0.56 13.21
C VAL A 109 -7.54 -0.34 11.99
N SER A 110 -8.61 -0.44 11.19
CA SER A 110 -8.64 -1.22 9.95
C SER A 110 -8.58 -0.29 8.74
N ILE A 111 -7.56 -0.45 7.91
CA ILE A 111 -7.32 0.36 6.71
C ILE A 111 -7.49 -0.53 5.48
N THR A 112 -8.48 -0.23 4.66
CA THR A 112 -8.78 -0.96 3.42
C THR A 112 -8.55 -0.07 2.21
N MET A 113 -7.95 -0.61 1.15
CA MET A 113 -7.76 0.10 -0.11
C MET A 113 -8.64 -0.47 -1.23
N ASP A 114 -9.39 0.41 -1.88
CA ASP A 114 -10.14 0.11 -3.09
C ASP A 114 -9.56 0.87 -4.29
N ILE A 115 -9.48 0.20 -5.44
CA ILE A 115 -8.95 0.81 -6.68
C ILE A 115 -10.12 1.21 -7.58
N GLY A 116 -10.31 2.52 -7.73
CA GLY A 116 -11.24 3.12 -8.68
C GLY A 116 -10.57 3.52 -10.00
N TRP A 117 -11.40 3.91 -10.98
CA TRP A 117 -10.94 4.45 -12.26
C TRP A 117 -11.57 5.82 -12.50
N LEU A 118 -10.75 6.86 -12.62
CA LEU A 118 -11.19 8.19 -13.02
C LEU A 118 -10.96 8.38 -14.50
N THR A 119 -11.99 8.86 -15.20
CA THR A 119 -11.89 9.24 -16.60
C THR A 119 -11.63 10.74 -16.68
N VAL A 120 -10.48 11.14 -17.20
CA VAL A 120 -10.12 12.54 -17.42
C VAL A 120 -10.24 12.84 -18.90
N GLU A 121 -11.13 13.78 -19.23
CA GLU A 121 -11.33 14.26 -20.59
C GLU A 121 -10.45 15.48 -20.85
N HIS A 122 -9.56 15.37 -21.82
CA HIS A 122 -8.79 16.50 -22.33
C HIS A 122 -9.47 16.99 -23.61
N LYS A 123 -10.05 18.19 -23.55
CA LYS A 123 -10.68 18.88 -24.67
C LYS A 123 -9.76 20.00 -25.14
N GLY A 124 -9.20 19.84 -26.33
CA GLY A 124 -8.49 20.89 -27.07
C GLY A 124 -9.33 21.42 -28.22
N PHE A 125 -8.90 22.53 -28.82
CA PHE A 125 -9.61 23.19 -29.94
C PHE A 125 -9.77 22.28 -31.18
N LEU A 126 -8.86 21.32 -31.39
CA LEU A 126 -8.88 20.35 -32.50
C LEU A 126 -8.70 18.89 -32.05
N SER A 127 -8.60 18.62 -30.74
CA SER A 127 -8.34 17.28 -30.23
C SER A 127 -9.24 16.94 -29.05
N TYR A 128 -9.71 15.71 -29.04
CA TYR A 128 -10.41 15.12 -27.91
C TYR A 128 -9.65 13.86 -27.50
N ARG A 129 -9.18 13.80 -26.26
CA ARG A 129 -8.51 12.62 -25.71
C ARG A 129 -9.12 12.26 -24.37
N GLN A 130 -9.56 11.02 -24.25
CA GLN A 130 -10.06 10.45 -23.00
C GLN A 130 -8.96 9.58 -22.40
N GLU A 131 -8.61 9.84 -21.14
CA GLU A 131 -7.63 9.05 -20.41
C GLU A 131 -8.28 8.45 -19.16
N ARG A 132 -7.92 7.21 -18.84
CA ARG A 132 -8.34 6.55 -17.59
C ARG A 132 -7.13 6.44 -16.67
N LYS A 133 -7.25 7.01 -15.47
CA LYS A 133 -6.22 6.98 -14.43
C LYS A 133 -6.75 6.20 -13.22
N PRO A 134 -5.94 5.33 -12.59
CA PRO A 134 -6.34 4.66 -11.36
C PRO A 134 -6.38 5.67 -10.21
N VAL A 135 -7.41 5.57 -9.38
CA VAL A 135 -7.53 6.35 -8.14
C VAL A 135 -7.60 5.37 -6.98
N TYR A 136 -6.74 5.56 -5.99
CA TYR A 136 -6.66 4.68 -4.83
C TYR A 136 -7.47 5.30 -3.69
N ASN A 137 -8.52 4.63 -3.25
CA ASN A 137 -9.37 5.08 -2.16
C ASN A 137 -9.03 4.28 -0.90
N PHE A 138 -8.52 4.95 0.12
CA PHE A 138 -8.20 4.36 1.41
C PHE A 138 -9.34 4.67 2.38
N THR A 139 -10.00 3.63 2.87
CA THR A 139 -11.03 3.73 3.91
C THR A 139 -10.44 3.29 5.24
N ILE A 140 -10.46 4.20 6.20
CA ILE A 140 -10.03 3.97 7.58
C ILE A 140 -11.28 3.72 8.41
N LYS A 141 -11.26 2.66 9.21
CA LYS A 141 -12.26 2.36 10.23
C LYS A 141 -11.57 2.27 11.58
N GLN A 142 -12.04 3.03 12.55
CA GLN A 142 -11.60 2.93 13.93
C GLN A 142 -12.72 2.31 14.76
N ILE A 143 -12.43 1.20 15.42
CA ILE A 143 -13.38 0.40 16.18
C ILE A 143 -12.86 0.29 17.61
N GLU A 144 -13.67 0.67 18.58
CA GLU A 144 -13.40 0.52 20.00
C GLU A 144 -13.63 -0.94 20.42
N LEU A 145 -12.66 -1.51 21.13
CA LEU A 145 -12.70 -2.84 21.72
C LEU A 145 -12.81 -2.72 23.25
N PRO A 146 -13.56 -3.61 23.92
CA PRO A 146 -14.27 -4.79 23.40
C PRO A 146 -15.69 -4.50 22.89
N SER A 147 -16.15 -3.25 22.94
CA SER A 147 -17.54 -2.87 22.61
C SER A 147 -17.89 -3.05 21.13
N ASN A 148 -16.89 -3.28 20.27
CA ASN A 148 -16.99 -3.35 18.81
C ASN A 148 -17.72 -2.13 18.22
N ARG A 149 -17.58 -0.98 18.88
CA ARG A 149 -18.25 0.25 18.48
C ARG A 149 -17.41 0.96 17.44
N LEU A 150 -18.02 1.25 16.30
CA LEU A 150 -17.40 2.09 15.29
C LEU A 150 -17.31 3.55 15.76
N MET A 151 -16.08 4.05 15.90
CA MET A 151 -15.78 5.41 16.34
C MET A 151 -15.60 6.37 15.16
N LEU A 152 -14.91 5.92 14.13
CA LEU A 152 -14.55 6.76 12.99
C LEU A 152 -14.62 5.96 11.69
N ILE A 153 -15.20 6.55 10.65
CA ILE A 153 -14.99 6.15 9.26
C ILE A 153 -14.60 7.37 8.46
N GLN A 154 -13.45 7.30 7.80
CA GLN A 154 -13.02 8.31 6.85
C GLN A 154 -12.45 7.66 5.61
N THR A 155 -12.63 8.33 4.47
CA THR A 155 -12.11 7.88 3.19
C THR A 155 -11.23 8.97 2.62
N ILE A 156 -9.98 8.62 2.29
CA ILE A 156 -9.03 9.48 1.60
C ILE A 156 -8.84 8.94 0.19
N SER A 157 -8.93 9.83 -0.79
CA SER A 157 -8.55 9.50 -2.17
C SER A 157 -7.12 9.95 -2.41
N PHE A 158 -6.32 9.05 -2.98
CA PHE A 158 -4.95 9.31 -3.35
C PHE A 158 -4.78 9.09 -4.84
N GLU A 159 -4.33 10.13 -5.51
CA GLU A 159 -3.86 10.07 -6.88
C GLU A 159 -2.34 9.99 -6.84
N ARG A 160 -1.78 8.96 -7.47
CA ARG A 160 -0.33 8.85 -7.56
C ARG A 160 0.19 10.03 -8.38
N THR A 161 0.96 10.91 -7.74
CA THR A 161 1.63 12.05 -8.39
C THR A 161 2.81 11.56 -9.24
N GLY A 162 2.52 10.70 -10.22
CA GLY A 162 3.44 10.46 -11.32
C GLY A 162 3.37 11.67 -12.22
N THR A 163 4.47 12.43 -12.29
CA THR A 163 4.66 13.45 -13.34
C THR A 163 4.18 12.87 -14.65
N ALA A 164 3.37 13.64 -15.37
CA ALA A 164 2.93 13.36 -16.72
C ALA A 164 4.13 13.18 -17.66
N VAL A 165 4.77 12.01 -17.61
CA VAL A 165 5.36 11.40 -18.79
C VAL A 165 4.20 10.68 -19.45
N GLU A 166 3.48 11.51 -20.19
CA GLU A 166 2.48 11.16 -21.16
C GLU A 166 3.02 10.04 -22.06
N SER A 167 2.21 8.99 -22.23
CA SER A 167 2.40 7.91 -23.22
C SER A 167 3.63 7.00 -23.07
N SER A 168 3.37 5.69 -22.98
CA SER A 168 4.28 4.58 -23.31
C SER A 168 5.36 4.08 -22.34
N SER A 169 5.59 4.64 -21.14
CA SER A 169 6.54 4.01 -20.21
C SER A 169 5.86 2.98 -19.28
N ARG A 170 5.04 2.09 -19.84
CA ARG A 170 4.92 0.74 -19.28
C ARG A 170 6.18 -0.01 -19.71
N LEU A 171 7.34 0.38 -19.15
CA LEU A 171 8.38 -0.61 -18.92
C LEU A 171 7.76 -1.58 -17.92
N ARG A 172 7.00 -2.54 -18.45
CA ARG A 172 6.52 -3.66 -17.67
C ARG A 172 7.80 -4.21 -17.04
N TRP A 173 7.77 -4.57 -15.77
CA TRP A 173 8.95 -5.05 -15.04
C TRP A 173 9.75 -6.14 -15.80
N TYR A 174 9.10 -6.81 -16.76
CA TYR A 174 9.69 -7.79 -17.66
C TYR A 174 10.43 -7.19 -18.88
N GLU A 175 10.13 -5.97 -19.33
CA GLU A 175 10.67 -5.36 -20.55
C GLU A 175 12.21 -5.20 -20.53
N PRO A 176 12.87 -4.83 -19.41
CA PRO A 176 14.32 -4.92 -19.31
C PRO A 176 14.84 -6.37 -19.41
N VAL A 177 14.07 -7.35 -18.89
CA VAL A 177 14.42 -8.78 -18.96
C VAL A 177 14.35 -9.28 -20.40
N PHE A 178 13.30 -8.93 -21.16
CA PHE A 178 13.21 -9.29 -22.58
C PHE A 178 14.21 -8.55 -23.45
N ALA A 179 14.47 -7.27 -23.18
CA ALA A 179 15.49 -6.51 -23.90
C ALA A 179 16.88 -7.11 -23.69
N SER A 180 17.22 -7.51 -22.45
CA SER A 180 18.48 -8.19 -22.16
C SER A 180 18.56 -9.58 -22.78
N LEU A 181 17.47 -10.35 -22.78
CA LEU A 181 17.39 -11.67 -23.44
C LEU A 181 17.60 -11.55 -24.97
N ALA A 182 16.95 -10.57 -25.60
CA ALA A 182 17.06 -10.33 -27.04
C ALA A 182 18.49 -9.93 -27.43
N LEU A 183 19.13 -9.06 -26.65
CA LEU A 183 20.53 -8.69 -26.86
C LEU A 183 21.48 -9.88 -26.64
N ALA A 184 21.25 -10.71 -25.62
CA ALA A 184 22.03 -11.91 -25.38
C ALA A 184 21.91 -12.92 -26.52
N SER A 185 20.70 -13.10 -27.07
CA SER A 185 20.46 -13.94 -28.24
C SER A 185 21.17 -13.42 -29.49
N MET A 186 21.13 -12.11 -29.74
CA MET A 186 21.80 -11.48 -30.87
C MET A 186 23.33 -11.64 -30.79
N ILE A 187 23.92 -11.44 -29.60
CA ILE A 187 25.36 -11.62 -29.37
C ILE A 187 25.76 -13.09 -29.54
N TYR A 188 24.95 -14.02 -29.06
CA TYR A 188 25.19 -15.46 -29.23
C TYR A 188 25.18 -15.85 -30.71
N LEU A 189 24.18 -15.39 -31.46
CA LEU A 189 24.10 -15.63 -32.90
C LEU A 189 25.33 -15.09 -33.63
N LEU A 190 25.73 -13.84 -33.36
CA LEU A 190 26.90 -13.23 -33.97
C LEU A 190 28.19 -14.02 -33.71
N TRP A 191 28.34 -14.57 -32.51
CA TRP A 191 29.48 -15.41 -32.16
C TRP A 191 29.41 -16.76 -32.87
N THR A 192 28.24 -17.39 -32.97
CA THR A 192 28.11 -18.70 -33.63
C THR A 192 28.20 -18.66 -35.16
N THR A 193 28.19 -17.47 -35.77
CA THR A 193 28.28 -17.29 -37.22
C THR A 193 29.68 -16.93 -37.75
N GLU A 194 30.70 -16.88 -36.87
CA GLU A 194 32.11 -17.06 -37.25
C GLU A 194 32.48 -18.55 -37.27
#